data_AF-A0A919WK63-F1
#
_entry.id   AF-A0A919WK63-F1
#
_cell.length_a   1.000
_cell.length_b   1.000
_cell.length_c   1.000
_cell.angle_alpha   90.00
_cell.angle_beta   90.00
_cell.angle_gamma   90.00
#
_symmetry.space_group_name_H-M   'P 1'
#
loop_
_entity.id
_entity.type
_entity.pdbx_description
1 polymer ?
#
loop_
_entity_poly.entity_id
_entity_poly.type
_entity_poly.pdbx_seq_one_letter_code
_entity_poly.pdbx_strand_id
1 'polypeptide(L)'
;MESYLNDDLANIIGLETEAVSAYDSVTGVNYTSDQLLYDVLLMDVIPTYQEFMNKLEAIRLESEELRAIHEGYIEGVNTQYNAFTRIVTALEYQDRAMIEEANAMLDEARKLLRDFNYNIEKLTKEHGVEMKKSFESETTGL
;
A
#
# COMPACT_ATOMS: atom_id res chain seq x y z
N MET A 1 13.55 -4.91 14.84
CA MET A 1 12.84 -3.63 14.64
C MET A 1 13.67 -2.68 13.80
N GLU A 2 14.89 -2.33 14.21
CA GLU A 2 15.75 -1.46 13.39
C GLU A 2 16.00 -2.02 11.98
N SER A 3 16.42 -3.28 11.86
CA SER A 3 16.63 -3.91 10.54
C SER A 3 15.34 -4.02 9.71
N TYR A 4 14.20 -4.28 10.36
CA TYR A 4 12.89 -4.28 9.68
C TYR A 4 12.58 -2.92 9.02
N LEU A 5 12.79 -1.82 9.73
CA LEU A 5 12.48 -0.48 9.23
C LEU A 5 13.55 0.03 8.25
N ASN A 6 14.81 -0.09 8.64
CA ASN A 6 15.92 0.59 7.99
C ASN A 6 16.61 -0.26 6.91
N ASP A 7 16.26 -1.54 6.80
CA ASP A 7 16.75 -2.45 5.76
C ASP A 7 15.58 -3.11 5.02
N ASP A 8 14.77 -3.96 5.67
CA ASP A 8 13.76 -4.77 4.99
C ASP A 8 12.70 -3.91 4.28
N LEU A 9 12.01 -3.03 5.01
CA LEU A 9 11.00 -2.13 4.44
C LEU A 9 11.63 -1.05 3.56
N ALA A 10 12.73 -0.43 3.99
CA ALA A 10 13.40 0.63 3.24
C ALA A 10 13.83 0.20 1.83
N ASN A 11 14.11 -1.09 1.61
CA ASN A 11 14.49 -1.62 0.30
C ASN A 11 13.31 -1.87 -0.64
N ILE A 12 12.06 -1.85 -0.15
CA ILE A 12 10.88 -2.24 -0.92
C ILE A 12 9.80 -1.15 -1.01
N ILE A 13 9.78 -0.21 -0.07
CA ILE A 13 8.75 0.83 0.05
C ILE A 13 8.66 1.76 -1.18
N GLY A 14 9.77 1.92 -1.91
CA GLY A 14 9.79 2.65 -3.17
C GLY A 14 8.83 2.08 -4.24
N LEU A 15 8.58 0.76 -4.22
CA LEU A 15 7.65 0.10 -5.14
C LEU A 15 6.20 0.46 -4.83
N GLU A 16 5.84 0.52 -3.53
CA GLU A 16 4.50 0.98 -3.12
C GLU A 16 4.29 2.43 -3.54
N THR A 17 5.26 3.28 -3.25
CA THR A 17 5.23 4.70 -3.62
C THR A 17 5.09 4.88 -5.14
N GLU A 18 5.83 4.12 -5.94
CA GLU A 18 5.74 4.14 -7.40
C GLU A 18 4.34 3.75 -7.90
N ALA A 19 3.80 2.63 -7.41
CA ALA A 19 2.50 2.13 -7.81
C ALA A 19 1.35 3.07 -7.41
N VAL A 20 1.36 3.58 -6.17
CA VAL A 20 0.35 4.54 -5.69
C VAL A 20 0.45 5.86 -6.46
N SER A 21 1.65 6.36 -6.73
CA SER A 21 1.85 7.57 -7.54
C SER A 21 1.32 7.39 -8.97
N ALA A 22 1.54 6.23 -9.59
CA ALA A 22 0.99 5.91 -10.89
C ALA A 22 -0.54 5.92 -10.87
N TYR A 23 -1.16 5.32 -9.84
CA TYR A 23 -2.61 5.35 -9.66
C TYR A 23 -3.17 6.77 -9.47
N ASP A 24 -2.54 7.57 -8.62
CA ASP A 24 -2.95 8.97 -8.36
C ASP A 24 -2.81 9.86 -9.60
N SER A 25 -1.88 9.53 -10.51
CA SER A 25 -1.66 10.27 -11.75
C SER A 25 -2.81 10.16 -12.76
N VAL A 26 -3.71 9.19 -12.59
CA VAL A 26 -4.84 8.93 -13.50
C VAL A 26 -6.19 8.87 -12.80
N THR A 27 -6.26 9.28 -11.54
CA THR A 27 -7.49 9.27 -10.72
C THR A 27 -7.77 10.63 -10.08
N GLY A 28 -8.94 10.76 -9.44
CA GLY A 28 -9.35 11.98 -8.76
C GLY A 28 -9.36 13.19 -9.71
N VAL A 29 -8.61 14.23 -9.36
CA VAL A 29 -8.49 15.45 -10.19
C VAL A 29 -7.71 15.22 -11.48
N ASN A 30 -6.93 14.13 -11.58
CA ASN A 30 -6.14 13.78 -12.75
C ASN A 30 -6.86 12.79 -13.68
N TYR A 31 -8.06 12.34 -13.31
CA TYR A 31 -8.83 11.42 -14.14
C TYR A 31 -9.21 12.06 -15.49
N THR A 32 -8.97 11.32 -16.57
CA THR A 32 -9.30 11.76 -17.94
C THR A 32 -10.23 10.80 -18.67
N SER A 33 -10.02 9.49 -18.54
CA SER A 33 -10.82 8.47 -19.19
C SER A 33 -10.65 7.10 -18.52
N ASP A 34 -11.68 6.27 -18.66
CA ASP A 34 -11.68 4.87 -18.21
C ASP A 34 -10.57 4.06 -18.90
N GLN A 35 -10.28 4.32 -20.17
CA GLN A 35 -9.23 3.61 -20.91
C GLN A 35 -7.84 3.91 -20.33
N LEU A 36 -7.54 5.18 -20.05
CA LEU A 36 -6.23 5.52 -19.46
C LEU A 36 -6.08 4.92 -18.06
N LEU A 37 -7.14 4.97 -17.24
CA LEU A 37 -7.14 4.35 -15.91
C LEU A 37 -6.91 2.84 -16.00
N TYR A 38 -7.62 2.17 -16.91
CA TYR A 38 -7.48 0.73 -17.15
C TYR A 38 -6.05 0.34 -17.55
N ASP A 39 -5.49 1.06 -18.53
CA ASP A 39 -4.15 0.79 -19.05
C ASP A 39 -3.09 0.97 -17.96
N VAL A 40 -3.12 2.09 -17.22
CA VAL A 40 -2.16 2.35 -16.13
C VAL A 40 -2.32 1.34 -14.99
N LEU A 41 -3.55 0.95 -14.64
CA LEU A 41 -3.77 -0.07 -13.62
C LEU A 41 -3.12 -1.41 -14.00
N LEU A 42 -3.33 -1.86 -15.23
CA LEU A 42 -2.83 -3.16 -15.69
C LEU A 42 -1.33 -3.18 -15.99
N MET A 43 -0.80 -2.11 -16.56
CA MET A 43 0.58 -2.07 -17.05
C MET A 43 1.56 -1.63 -15.97
N ASP A 44 1.14 -0.72 -15.08
CA ASP A 44 2.07 -0.05 -14.15
C ASP A 44 1.72 -0.36 -12.68
N VAL A 45 0.47 -0.12 -12.26
CA VAL A 45 0.08 -0.18 -10.84
C VAL A 45 0.09 -1.62 -10.32
N ILE A 46 -0.73 -2.51 -10.91
CA ILE A 46 -0.92 -3.87 -10.40
C ILE A 46 0.38 -4.68 -10.40
N PRO A 47 1.20 -4.69 -11.48
CA PRO A 47 2.46 -5.44 -11.48
C PRO A 47 3.45 -4.95 -10.41
N THR A 48 3.63 -3.64 -10.29
CA THR A 48 4.56 -3.03 -9.31
C THR A 48 4.07 -3.26 -7.88
N TYR A 49 2.78 -3.07 -7.63
CA TYR A 49 2.18 -3.30 -6.31
C TYR A 49 2.20 -4.78 -5.92
N GLN A 50 2.05 -5.70 -6.87
CA GLN A 50 2.19 -7.13 -6.63
C GLN A 50 3.64 -7.51 -6.28
N GLU A 51 4.64 -6.92 -6.94
CA GLU A 51 6.04 -7.12 -6.57
C GLU A 51 6.31 -6.65 -5.15
N PHE A 52 5.82 -5.46 -4.79
CA PHE A 52 5.90 -4.93 -3.44
C PHE A 52 5.28 -5.88 -2.40
N MET A 53 4.02 -6.29 -2.62
CA MET A 53 3.28 -7.18 -1.73
C MET A 53 4.01 -8.52 -1.52
N ASN A 54 4.52 -9.13 -2.59
CA ASN A 54 5.28 -10.38 -2.50
C ASN A 54 6.55 -10.23 -1.64
N LYS A 55 7.26 -9.10 -1.75
CA LYS A 55 8.45 -8.85 -0.92
C LYS A 55 8.08 -8.56 0.52
N LEU A 56 7.00 -7.81 0.74
CA LEU A 56 6.48 -7.52 2.08
C LEU A 56 6.15 -8.81 2.83
N GLU A 57 5.37 -9.71 2.20
CA GLU A 57 4.98 -11.00 2.78
C GLU A 57 6.16 -11.97 3.03
N ALA A 58 7.28 -11.77 2.32
CA ALA A 58 8.48 -12.58 2.49
C ALA A 58 9.29 -12.22 3.74
N ILE A 59 9.04 -11.06 4.36
CA ILE A 59 9.74 -10.61 5.56
C ILE A 59 9.40 -11.56 6.73
N ARG A 60 10.44 -12.01 7.45
CA ARG A 60 10.29 -12.92 8.59
C ARG A 60 10.66 -12.21 9.89
N LEU A 61 9.73 -12.18 10.83
CA LEU A 61 9.85 -11.45 12.08
C LEU A 61 9.81 -12.39 13.27
N GLU A 62 10.82 -12.30 14.14
CA GLU A 62 10.91 -13.12 15.35
C GLU A 62 10.01 -12.57 16.47
N SER A 63 9.96 -11.24 16.63
CA SER A 63 9.10 -10.58 17.64
C SER A 63 7.62 -10.76 17.31
N GLU A 64 6.84 -11.26 18.27
CA GLU A 64 5.38 -11.41 18.13
C GLU A 64 4.70 -10.04 17.96
N GLU A 65 5.14 -9.03 18.70
CA GLU A 65 4.57 -7.68 18.64
C GLU A 65 4.81 -7.01 17.29
N LEU A 66 6.05 -7.08 16.77
CA LEU A 66 6.37 -6.52 15.46
C LEU A 66 5.68 -7.28 14.33
N ARG A 67 5.50 -8.59 14.49
CA ARG A 67 4.80 -9.45 13.53
C ARG A 67 3.32 -9.10 13.46
N ALA A 68 2.65 -8.86 14.57
CA ALA A 68 1.25 -8.44 14.58
C ALA A 68 1.05 -7.11 13.83
N ILE A 69 1.97 -6.15 14.01
CA ILE A 69 1.96 -4.88 13.28
C ILE A 69 2.18 -5.10 11.78
N HIS A 70 3.13 -5.96 11.42
CA HIS A 70 3.44 -6.30 10.03
C HIS A 70 2.29 -7.05 9.33
N GLU A 71 1.59 -7.94 10.04
CA GLU A 71 0.40 -8.63 9.52
C GLU A 71 -0.72 -7.62 9.20
N GLY A 72 -0.92 -6.59 10.03
CA GLY A 72 -1.84 -5.50 9.72
C GLY A 72 -1.44 -4.68 8.48
N TYR A 73 -0.13 -4.51 8.24
CA TYR A 73 0.34 -3.88 7.01
C TYR A 73 0.04 -4.74 5.78
N ILE A 74 0.33 -6.04 5.86
CA ILE A 74 -0.01 -7.01 4.80
C ILE A 74 -1.51 -6.99 4.50
N GLU A 75 -2.36 -6.90 5.52
CA GLU A 75 -3.82 -6.81 5.34
C GLU A 75 -4.24 -5.54 4.59
N GLY A 76 -3.66 -4.38 4.96
CA GLY A 76 -3.91 -3.12 4.27
C GLY A 76 -3.49 -3.16 2.80
N VAL A 77 -2.29 -3.67 2.54
CA VAL A 77 -1.71 -3.82 1.19
C VAL A 77 -2.54 -4.79 0.34
N ASN A 78 -2.90 -5.95 0.88
CA ASN A 78 -3.76 -6.90 0.18
C ASN A 78 -5.14 -6.31 -0.14
N THR A 79 -5.72 -5.54 0.80
CA THR A 79 -7.01 -4.88 0.58
C THR A 79 -6.91 -3.84 -0.55
N GLN A 80 -5.84 -3.04 -0.57
CA GLN A 80 -5.59 -2.05 -1.64
C GLN A 80 -5.37 -2.73 -3.00
N TYR A 81 -4.56 -3.79 -3.04
CA TYR A 81 -4.34 -4.59 -4.25
C TYR A 81 -5.66 -5.14 -4.82
N ASN A 82 -6.47 -5.75 -3.95
CA ASN A 82 -7.77 -6.29 -4.34
C ASN A 82 -8.72 -5.18 -4.85
N ALA A 83 -8.63 -3.96 -4.31
CA ALA A 83 -9.38 -2.84 -4.83
C ALA A 83 -8.93 -2.45 -6.25
N PHE A 84 -7.63 -2.39 -6.54
CA PHE A 84 -7.12 -2.12 -7.89
C PHE A 84 -7.62 -3.14 -8.92
N THR A 85 -7.55 -4.43 -8.59
CA THR A 85 -8.08 -5.49 -9.48
C THR A 85 -9.60 -5.40 -9.64
N ARG A 86 -10.33 -4.99 -8.59
CA ARG A 86 -11.77 -4.75 -8.67
C ARG A 86 -12.12 -3.58 -9.60
N ILE A 87 -11.34 -2.50 -9.58
CA ILE A 87 -11.50 -1.36 -10.50
C ILE A 87 -11.28 -1.83 -11.95
N VAL A 88 -10.22 -2.58 -12.24
CA VAL A 88 -9.99 -3.15 -13.58
C VAL A 88 -11.22 -3.93 -14.05
N THR A 89 -11.70 -4.85 -13.21
CA THR A 89 -12.90 -5.65 -13.53
C THR A 89 -14.12 -4.76 -13.75
N ALA A 90 -14.30 -3.71 -12.94
CA ALA A 90 -15.41 -2.78 -13.06
C ALA A 90 -15.38 -1.99 -14.38
N LEU A 91 -14.19 -1.60 -14.84
CA LEU A 91 -14.01 -0.93 -16.13
C LEU A 91 -14.33 -1.86 -17.30
N GLU A 92 -13.95 -3.13 -17.22
CA GLU A 92 -14.25 -4.15 -18.26
C GLU A 92 -15.76 -4.40 -18.42
N TYR A 93 -16.48 -4.52 -17.30
CA TYR A 93 -17.93 -4.75 -17.31
C TYR A 93 -18.75 -3.47 -17.34
N GLN A 94 -18.11 -2.30 -17.30
CA GLN A 94 -18.75 -1.00 -17.13
C GLN A 94 -19.70 -0.96 -15.91
N ASP A 95 -19.31 -1.64 -14.82
CA ASP A 95 -20.13 -1.82 -13.63
C ASP A 95 -19.79 -0.79 -12.55
N ARG A 96 -20.67 0.20 -12.38
CA ARG A 96 -20.50 1.26 -11.39
C ARG A 96 -20.63 0.76 -9.95
N ALA A 97 -21.41 -0.27 -9.67
CA ALA A 97 -21.52 -0.81 -8.32
C ALA A 97 -20.18 -1.41 -7.87
N MET A 98 -19.45 -2.02 -8.81
CA MET A 98 -18.12 -2.56 -8.53
C MET A 98 -17.08 -1.46 -8.28
N ILE A 99 -17.24 -0.27 -8.89
CA ILE A 99 -16.42 0.90 -8.56
C ILE A 99 -16.70 1.36 -7.12
N GLU A 100 -17.96 1.42 -6.70
CA GLU A 100 -18.34 1.80 -5.32
C GLU A 100 -17.76 0.81 -4.29
N GLU A 101 -17.83 -0.49 -4.57
CA GLU A 101 -17.20 -1.53 -3.75
C GLU A 101 -15.68 -1.34 -3.66
N ALA A 102 -15.02 -1.11 -4.80
CA ALA A 102 -13.57 -0.89 -4.80
C ALA A 102 -13.18 0.37 -4.01
N ASN A 103 -13.96 1.45 -4.09
CA ASN A 103 -13.72 2.65 -3.29
C ASN A 103 -13.86 2.36 -1.78
N ALA A 104 -14.84 1.57 -1.37
CA ALA A 104 -14.98 1.14 0.03
C ALA A 104 -13.76 0.30 0.49
N MET A 105 -13.23 -0.55 -0.38
CA MET A 105 -12.00 -1.31 -0.11
C MET A 105 -10.78 -0.39 0.02
N LEU A 106 -10.64 0.62 -0.85
CA LEU A 106 -9.56 1.62 -0.73
C LEU A 106 -9.65 2.41 0.59
N ASP A 107 -10.85 2.78 1.00
CA ASP A 107 -11.06 3.48 2.28
C ASP A 107 -10.71 2.59 3.49
N GLU A 108 -10.98 1.29 3.41
CA GLU A 108 -10.57 0.34 4.44
C GLU A 108 -9.07 0.12 4.46
N ALA A 109 -8.44 -0.08 3.30
CA ALA A 109 -6.99 -0.18 3.18
C ALA A 109 -6.31 1.04 3.80
N ARG A 110 -6.79 2.26 3.50
CA ARG A 110 -6.26 3.51 4.11
C ARG A 110 -6.35 3.51 5.63
N LYS A 111 -7.37 2.91 6.24
CA LYS A 111 -7.44 2.80 7.70
C LYS A 111 -6.38 1.84 8.22
N LEU A 112 -6.28 0.65 7.64
CA LEU A 112 -5.30 -0.37 8.02
C LEU A 112 -3.86 0.15 7.90
N LEU A 113 -3.55 0.86 6.82
CA LEU A 113 -2.24 1.48 6.61
C LEU A 113 -1.93 2.59 7.63
N ARG A 114 -2.93 3.40 8.01
CA ARG A 114 -2.77 4.37 9.10
C ARG A 114 -2.57 3.70 10.46
N ASP A 115 -3.27 2.60 10.72
CA ASP A 115 -3.11 1.83 11.95
C ASP A 115 -1.71 1.21 12.03
N PHE A 116 -1.19 0.68 10.91
CA PHE A 116 0.21 0.26 10.81
C PHE A 116 1.17 1.41 11.16
N ASN A 117 1.03 2.57 10.51
CA ASN A 117 1.88 3.74 10.75
C ASN A 117 1.85 4.18 12.23
N TYR A 118 0.65 4.24 12.82
CA TYR A 118 0.50 4.58 14.23
C TYR A 118 1.18 3.56 15.16
N ASN A 119 0.96 2.27 14.91
CA ASN A 119 1.49 1.21 15.78
C ASN A 119 3.01 1.09 15.67
N ILE A 120 3.58 1.25 14.47
CA ILE A 120 5.03 1.19 14.28
C ILE A 120 5.72 2.43 14.87
N GLU A 121 5.12 3.61 14.75
CA GLU A 121 5.61 4.84 15.39
C GLU A 121 5.57 4.72 16.93
N LYS A 122 4.50 4.15 17.47
CA LYS A 122 4.40 3.88 18.91
C LYS A 122 5.49 2.91 19.36
N LEU A 123 5.65 1.79 18.65
CA LEU A 123 6.60 0.75 19.00
C LEU A 123 8.06 1.24 18.93
N THR A 124 8.40 2.04 17.92
CA THR A 124 9.74 2.66 17.79
C THR A 124 10.03 3.62 18.94
N LYS A 125 9.06 4.42 19.39
CA LYS A 125 9.20 5.30 20.56
C LYS A 125 9.41 4.51 21.85
N GLU A 126 8.66 3.44 22.07
CA GLU A 126 8.78 2.59 23.27
C GLU A 126 10.15 1.91 23.37
N HIS A 127 10.77 1.58 22.23
CA HIS A 127 12.07 0.92 22.15
C HIS A 127 13.26 1.85 21.85
N GLY A 128 13.03 3.16 21.67
CA GLY A 128 14.08 4.14 21.37
C GLY A 128 14.79 3.90 20.05
N VAL A 129 14.10 3.38 19.03
CA VAL A 129 14.65 3.12 17.69
C VAL A 129 14.40 4.33 16.79
N GLU A 130 15.45 4.87 16.18
CA GLU A 130 15.34 5.95 15.19
C GLU A 130 15.12 5.38 13.78
N MET A 131 14.14 5.93 13.06
CA MET A 131 13.94 5.66 11.64
C MET A 131 14.91 6.51 10.82
N LYS A 132 15.54 5.94 9.79
CA LYS A 132 16.32 6.74 8.84
C LYS A 132 15.37 7.66 8.05
N LYS A 133 15.81 8.89 7.77
CA LYS A 133 15.06 9.94 7.05
C LYS A 133 14.35 9.53 5.76
N SER A 134 14.80 8.47 5.09
CA SER A 134 14.13 7.94 3.89
C SER A 134 12.72 7.41 4.17
N PHE A 135 12.43 7.01 5.41
CA PHE A 135 11.13 6.46 5.81
C PHE A 135 10.13 7.57 6.20
N GLU A 136 10.60 8.66 6.81
CA GLU A 136 9.74 9.75 7.33
C GLU A 136 9.01 10.55 6.25
N SER A 137 9.60 10.67 5.05
CA SER A 137 8.99 11.42 3.93
C SER A 137 7.93 10.64 3.15
N GLU A 138 7.93 9.30 3.24
CA GLU A 138 7.02 8.44 2.49
C GLU A 138 5.76 8.10 3.31
N THR A 139 5.87 7.96 4.63
CA THR A 139 4.72 7.70 5.52
C THR A 139 3.85 8.92 5.80
N THR A 140 4.29 10.12 5.43
CA THR A 140 3.52 11.37 5.63
C THR A 140 2.62 11.73 4.44
N GLY A 141 2.67 10.96 3.35
CA GLY A 141 1.90 11.19 2.11
C GLY A 141 0.64 10.35 1.92
N LEU A 142 0.33 9.43 2.84
CA LEU A 142 -0.86 8.54 2.82
C LEU A 142 -1.92 8.92 3.86
#